data_AF-A0AAN8RQM3-F1
#
_entry.id   AF-A0AAN8RQM3-F1
#
_cell.length_a   1.000
_cell.length_b   1.000
_cell.length_c   1.000
_cell.angle_alpha   90.00
_cell.angle_beta   90.00
_cell.angle_gamma   90.00
#
_symmetry.space_group_name_H-M   'P 1'
#
loop_
_entity.id
_entity.type
_entity.pdbx_description
1 polymer ?
#
loop_
_entity_poly.entity_id
_entity_poly.type
_entity_poly.pdbx_seq_one_letter_code
_entity_poly.pdbx_strand_id
1 'polypeptide(L)'
;MDKPVIPTIPSSSSSTPYNHPLLRRSWPPDLSKMSPSDRYRLERKYKRRVRIRGQHPANWMRFTGTLQLLTITVLPAYMVLFMDWPMEHPFGPVREWMWKKVDGFRGGAFGGNLERGKATEEKSIPGSR
;
A
#
# COMPACT_ATOMS: atom_id res chain seq x y z
N MET A 1 28.24 -48.06 -43.85
CA MET A 1 27.08 -47.84 -42.94
C MET A 1 27.33 -46.49 -42.29
N ASP A 2 27.05 -45.43 -43.03
CA ASP A 2 27.54 -44.10 -42.67
C ASP A 2 26.37 -43.31 -42.08
N LYS A 3 26.48 -43.00 -40.79
CA LYS A 3 25.47 -42.27 -40.03
C LYS A 3 25.55 -40.78 -40.41
N PRO A 4 24.42 -40.07 -40.56
CA PRO A 4 24.44 -38.66 -40.94
C PRO A 4 25.04 -37.80 -39.82
N VAL A 5 25.97 -36.92 -40.19
CA VAL A 5 26.54 -35.89 -39.31
C VAL A 5 25.49 -34.81 -39.08
N ILE A 6 24.94 -34.77 -37.87
CA ILE A 6 24.01 -33.73 -37.43
C ILE A 6 24.86 -32.49 -37.05
N PRO A 7 24.60 -31.30 -37.61
CA PRO A 7 25.32 -30.11 -37.20
C PRO A 7 24.96 -29.76 -35.75
N THR A 8 25.95 -29.79 -34.86
CA THR A 8 25.82 -29.29 -33.49
C THR A 8 25.66 -27.77 -33.53
N ILE A 9 24.43 -27.29 -33.39
CA ILE A 9 24.10 -25.89 -33.15
C ILE A 9 24.62 -25.53 -31.75
N PRO A 10 25.39 -24.45 -31.55
CA PRO A 10 25.84 -24.06 -30.22
C PRO A 10 24.62 -23.72 -29.36
N SER A 11 24.44 -24.47 -28.27
CA SER A 11 23.43 -24.23 -27.24
C SER A 11 23.73 -22.90 -26.54
N SER A 12 23.16 -21.80 -27.02
CA SER A 12 23.13 -20.55 -26.27
C SER A 12 22.06 -20.64 -25.19
N SER A 13 22.44 -21.20 -24.04
CA SER A 13 21.67 -21.08 -22.80
C SER A 13 21.82 -19.65 -22.26
N SER A 14 21.05 -18.71 -22.81
CA SER A 14 20.83 -17.40 -22.18
C SER A 14 19.34 -17.13 -22.11
N SER A 15 18.72 -17.55 -21.01
CA SER A 15 17.39 -17.12 -20.61
C SER A 15 17.40 -15.61 -20.33
N THR A 16 17.08 -14.79 -21.33
CA THR A 16 16.78 -13.36 -21.13
C THR A 16 15.26 -13.13 -21.28
N PRO A 17 14.59 -12.49 -20.31
CA PRO A 17 13.13 -12.39 -20.30
C PRO A 17 12.53 -11.36 -21.27
N TYR A 18 13.32 -10.74 -22.15
CA TYR A 18 12.85 -9.62 -23.01
C TYR A 18 13.49 -9.61 -24.41
N ASN A 19 13.50 -10.75 -25.10
CA ASN A 19 13.66 -10.76 -26.56
C ASN A 19 12.28 -10.62 -27.23
N HIS A 20 11.74 -9.40 -27.22
CA HIS A 20 10.50 -9.10 -27.94
C HIS A 20 10.81 -8.95 -29.44
N PRO A 21 10.08 -9.61 -30.35
CA PRO A 21 10.40 -9.62 -31.79
C PRO A 21 10.29 -8.25 -32.47
N LEU A 22 9.64 -7.26 -31.84
CA LEU A 22 9.57 -5.87 -32.36
C LEU A 22 10.69 -4.95 -31.83
N LEU A 23 11.56 -5.43 -30.93
CA LEU A 23 12.67 -4.63 -30.42
C LEU A 23 13.83 -4.66 -31.42
N ARG A 24 14.07 -3.53 -32.11
CA ARG A 24 15.23 -3.36 -33.01
C ARG A 24 16.59 -3.48 -32.31
N ARG A 25 16.62 -3.45 -30.97
CA ARG A 25 17.83 -3.60 -30.17
C ARG A 25 17.54 -4.52 -28.98
N SER A 26 18.23 -5.66 -28.94
CA SER A 26 18.16 -6.60 -27.82
C SER A 26 18.59 -5.88 -26.53
N TRP A 27 17.73 -5.98 -25.52
CA TRP A 27 17.98 -5.52 -24.16
C TRP A 27 18.15 -6.77 -23.30
N PRO A 28 19.13 -6.87 -22.37
CA PRO A 28 20.10 -5.86 -21.95
C PRO A 28 21.31 -5.74 -22.90
N PRO A 29 21.95 -4.56 -23.01
CA PRO A 29 23.17 -4.41 -23.76
C PRO A 29 24.26 -5.31 -23.16
N ASP A 30 24.82 -6.20 -23.97
CA ASP A 30 25.89 -7.11 -23.54
C ASP A 30 27.18 -6.31 -23.24
N LEU A 31 27.42 -6.05 -21.95
CA LEU A 31 28.55 -5.26 -21.46
C LEU A 31 29.90 -5.99 -21.64
N SER A 32 29.88 -7.30 -21.90
CA SER A 32 31.09 -8.11 -22.07
C SER A 32 31.74 -7.91 -23.44
N LYS A 33 30.95 -7.58 -24.47
CA LYS A 33 31.40 -7.42 -25.87
C LYS A 33 31.70 -5.96 -26.26
N MET A 34 31.54 -5.02 -25.32
CA MET A 34 31.62 -3.59 -25.59
C MET A 34 32.98 -3.01 -25.18
N SER A 35 33.48 -2.06 -25.97
CA SER A 35 34.71 -1.32 -25.67
C SER A 35 34.64 -0.65 -24.27
N PRO A 36 35.75 -0.62 -23.50
CA PRO A 36 35.79 0.01 -22.18
C PRO A 36 35.29 1.46 -22.13
N SER A 37 35.50 2.22 -23.21
CA SER A 37 35.05 3.61 -23.33
C SER A 37 33.52 3.73 -23.37
N ASP A 38 32.85 2.81 -24.07
CA ASP A 38 31.40 2.81 -24.18
C ASP A 38 30.73 2.25 -22.92
N ARG A 39 31.35 1.27 -22.26
CA ARG A 39 30.94 0.81 -20.92
C ARG A 39 30.93 1.96 -19.92
N TYR A 40 32.00 2.76 -19.88
CA TYR A 40 32.09 3.94 -19.02
C TYR A 40 30.99 4.97 -19.32
N ARG A 41 30.65 5.18 -20.59
CA ARG A 41 29.53 6.07 -20.99
C ARG A 41 28.19 5.57 -20.47
N LEU A 42 27.93 4.26 -20.54
CA LEU A 42 26.70 3.65 -20.03
C LEU A 42 26.64 3.73 -18.50
N GLU A 43 27.73 3.44 -17.80
CA GLU A 43 27.81 3.58 -16.34
C GLU A 43 27.54 5.02 -15.89
N ARG A 44 28.10 6.01 -16.59
CA ARG A 44 27.86 7.43 -16.30
C ARG A 44 26.39 7.81 -16.52
N LYS A 45 25.79 7.36 -17.63
CA LYS A 45 24.35 7.57 -17.91
C LYS A 45 23.48 6.91 -16.85
N TYR A 46 23.82 5.70 -16.42
CA TYR A 46 23.11 4.97 -15.38
C TYR A 46 23.17 5.71 -14.04
N LYS A 47 24.37 6.07 -13.56
CA LYS A 47 24.56 6.83 -12.32
C LYS A 47 23.78 8.15 -12.32
N ARG A 48 23.76 8.86 -13.45
CA ARG A 48 22.98 10.10 -13.62
C ARG A 48 21.48 9.84 -13.47
N ARG A 49 20.94 8.81 -14.12
CA ARG A 49 19.50 8.47 -14.05
C ARG A 49 19.09 8.00 -12.65
N VAL A 50 19.92 7.21 -11.97
CA VAL A 50 19.66 6.80 -10.59
C VAL A 50 19.65 8.00 -9.66
N ARG A 51 20.59 8.94 -9.82
CA ARG A 51 20.61 10.19 -9.04
C ARG A 51 19.36 11.04 -9.29
N ILE A 52 18.94 11.20 -10.54
CA ILE A 52 17.70 11.94 -10.87
C ILE A 52 16.51 11.26 -10.19
N ARG A 53 16.40 9.92 -10.29
CA ARG A 53 15.31 9.16 -9.66
C ARG A 53 15.32 9.30 -8.13
N GLY A 54 16.49 9.39 -7.52
CA GLY A 54 16.66 9.57 -6.08
C GLY A 54 16.53 11.02 -5.57
N GLN A 55 16.55 12.01 -6.46
CA GLN A 55 16.46 13.44 -6.09
C GLN A 55 15.03 14.01 -6.14
N HIS A 56 14.07 13.29 -6.71
CA HIS A 56 12.69 13.75 -6.70
C HIS A 56 12.13 13.74 -5.27
N PRO A 57 11.37 14.77 -4.83
CA PRO A 57 10.66 14.76 -3.54
C PRO A 57 9.43 13.85 -3.62
N ALA A 58 9.62 12.59 -4.03
CA ALA A 58 8.56 11.60 -4.15
C ALA A 58 7.83 11.41 -2.81
N ASN A 59 8.51 11.67 -1.69
CA ASN A 59 7.94 11.64 -0.35
C ASN A 59 6.97 12.80 -0.10
N TRP A 60 7.22 13.99 -0.66
CA TRP A 60 6.35 15.14 -0.48
C TRP A 60 5.02 14.97 -1.19
N MET A 61 5.05 14.55 -2.46
CA MET A 61 3.82 14.29 -3.24
C MET A 61 2.98 13.17 -2.62
N ARG A 62 3.63 12.13 -2.09
CA ARG A 62 2.95 11.05 -1.35
C ARG A 62 2.32 11.56 -0.07
N PHE A 63 3.05 12.39 0.69
CA PHE A 63 2.56 12.99 1.92
C PHE A 63 1.34 13.87 1.68
N THR A 64 1.42 14.78 0.69
CA THR A 64 0.28 15.65 0.35
C THR A 64 -0.90 14.85 -0.17
N GLY A 65 -0.66 13.77 -0.93
CA GLY A 65 -1.74 12.86 -1.36
C GLY A 65 -2.45 12.18 -0.20
N THR A 66 -1.70 11.67 0.78
CA THR A 66 -2.28 11.12 2.02
C THR A 66 -3.01 12.18 2.83
N LEU A 67 -2.44 13.38 2.96
CA LEU A 67 -3.05 14.49 3.69
C LEU A 67 -4.34 14.98 3.02
N GLN A 68 -4.39 15.00 1.68
CA GLN A 68 -5.59 15.32 0.92
C GLN A 68 -6.68 14.29 1.16
N LEU A 69 -6.35 12.99 1.07
CA LEU A 69 -7.30 11.92 1.36
C LEU A 69 -7.80 11.99 2.82
N LEU A 70 -6.91 12.27 3.77
CA LEU A 70 -7.25 12.44 5.17
C LEU A 70 -8.16 13.65 5.37
N THR A 71 -7.85 14.79 4.77
CA THR A 71 -8.67 16.01 4.88
C THR A 71 -10.08 15.79 4.29
N ILE A 72 -10.15 15.22 3.08
CA ILE A 72 -11.43 14.96 2.38
C ILE A 72 -12.29 13.95 3.16
N THR A 73 -11.71 13.05 3.94
CA THR A 73 -12.46 12.05 4.71
C THR A 73 -12.81 12.52 6.13
N VAL A 74 -11.87 13.18 6.83
CA VAL A 74 -12.03 13.59 8.23
C VAL A 74 -13.00 14.75 8.39
N LEU A 75 -12.97 15.76 7.50
CA LEU A 75 -13.89 16.90 7.60
C LEU A 75 -15.36 16.48 7.48
N PRO A 76 -15.83 15.78 6.44
CA PRO A 76 -17.22 15.36 6.37
C PRO A 76 -17.59 14.37 7.47
N ALA A 77 -16.67 13.49 7.89
CA ALA A 77 -16.90 12.63 9.05
C ALA A 77 -17.17 13.46 10.33
N TYR A 78 -16.42 14.55 10.55
CA TYR A 78 -16.68 15.47 11.67
C TYR A 78 -18.05 16.16 11.55
N MET A 79 -18.39 16.65 10.35
CA MET A 79 -19.68 17.31 10.10
C MET A 79 -20.88 16.39 10.33
N VAL A 80 -20.75 15.11 9.97
CA VAL A 80 -21.82 14.10 10.14
C VAL A 80 -21.92 13.61 11.58
N LEU A 81 -20.80 13.44 12.27
CA LEU A 81 -20.76 12.65 13.50
C LEU A 81 -20.64 13.46 14.79
N PHE A 82 -20.07 14.66 14.73
CA PHE A 82 -19.72 15.46 15.92
C PHE A 82 -20.26 16.89 15.88
N MET A 83 -20.52 17.45 14.70
CA MET A 83 -21.01 18.82 14.58
C MET A 83 -22.47 18.90 15.04
N ASP A 84 -22.71 19.59 16.15
CA ASP A 84 -24.02 19.80 16.74
C ASP A 84 -24.68 21.02 16.08
N TRP A 85 -25.75 20.77 15.34
CA TRP A 85 -26.50 21.81 14.63
C TRP A 85 -27.66 22.26 15.53
N PRO A 86 -28.06 23.54 15.51
CA PRO A 86 -29.17 24.06 16.34
C PRO A 86 -30.56 23.52 15.96
N MET A 87 -30.64 22.53 15.07
CA MET A 87 -31.87 21.87 14.57
C MET A 87 -31.70 20.35 14.75
N GLU A 88 -32.80 19.59 14.78
CA GLU A 88 -32.77 18.11 14.78
C GLU A 88 -31.74 17.58 13.79
N HIS A 89 -30.77 16.81 14.29
CA HIS A 89 -29.62 16.35 13.54
C HIS A 89 -30.05 15.58 12.27
N PRO A 90 -29.77 16.09 11.06
CA PRO A 90 -30.21 15.46 9.81
C PRO A 90 -29.57 14.07 9.57
N PHE A 91 -28.50 13.76 10.30
CA PHE A 91 -27.75 12.51 10.18
C PHE A 91 -27.87 11.57 11.40
N GLY A 92 -28.84 11.79 12.29
CA GLY A 92 -29.06 10.95 13.48
C GLY A 92 -29.06 9.44 13.20
N PRO A 93 -29.88 8.93 12.25
CA PRO A 93 -29.91 7.50 11.93
C PRO A 93 -28.59 6.94 11.38
N VAL A 94 -27.83 7.76 10.64
CA VAL A 94 -26.52 7.38 10.08
C VAL A 94 -25.48 7.26 11.20
N ARG A 95 -25.53 8.17 12.19
CA ARG A 95 -24.65 8.15 13.37
C ARG A 95 -24.86 6.89 14.20
N GLU A 96 -26.10 6.52 14.50
CA GLU A 96 -26.44 5.31 15.27
C GLU A 96 -26.02 4.03 14.55
N TRP A 97 -26.30 3.93 13.24
CA TRP A 97 -25.85 2.80 12.42
C TRP A 97 -24.32 2.68 12.41
N MET A 98 -23.61 3.81 12.29
CA MET A 98 -22.16 3.84 12.28
C MET A 98 -21.58 3.40 13.63
N TRP A 99 -22.09 3.93 14.76
CA TRP A 99 -21.64 3.53 16.10
C TRP A 99 -21.92 2.07 16.39
N LYS A 100 -23.09 1.55 16.03
CA LYS A 100 -23.40 0.11 16.12
C LYS A 100 -22.38 -0.75 15.35
N LYS A 101 -21.93 -0.28 14.17
CA LYS A 101 -20.96 -0.99 13.35
C LYS A 101 -19.53 -0.86 13.87
N VAL A 102 -19.16 0.32 14.37
CA VAL A 102 -17.87 0.58 15.01
C VAL A 102 -17.76 -0.21 16.31
N ASP A 103 -18.82 -0.32 17.11
CA ASP A 103 -18.86 -1.13 18.33
C ASP A 103 -18.78 -2.63 18.01
N GLY A 104 -19.48 -3.09 16.97
CA GLY A 104 -19.32 -4.46 16.47
C GLY A 104 -17.89 -4.75 15.99
N PHE A 105 -17.25 -3.78 15.34
CA PHE A 105 -15.87 -3.88 14.87
C PHE A 105 -14.85 -3.79 16.02
N ARG A 106 -15.02 -2.87 16.97
CA ARG A 106 -14.18 -2.73 18.17
C ARG A 106 -14.31 -3.95 19.08
N GLY A 107 -15.52 -4.49 19.24
CA GLY A 107 -15.78 -5.73 19.95
C GLY A 107 -15.12 -6.94 19.29
N GLY A 108 -14.95 -6.95 17.96
CA GLY A 108 -14.30 -8.03 17.22
C GLY A 108 -12.79 -7.89 17.01
N ALA A 109 -12.25 -6.67 16.96
CA ALA A 109 -10.85 -6.41 16.60
C ALA A 109 -9.95 -5.95 17.76
N PHE A 110 -10.53 -5.50 18.88
CA PHE A 110 -9.77 -5.01 20.05
C PHE A 110 -10.30 -5.52 21.40
N GLY A 111 -11.39 -6.30 21.41
CA GLY A 111 -12.12 -6.71 22.61
C GLY A 111 -11.92 -8.17 22.98
N GLY A 112 -10.68 -8.63 23.11
CA GLY A 112 -10.39 -9.86 23.84
C GLY A 112 -10.70 -9.64 25.33
N ASN A 113 -11.88 -10.07 25.75
CA ASN A 113 -12.27 -10.41 27.13
C ASN A 113 -11.98 -9.35 28.23
N LEU A 114 -13.00 -8.56 28.55
CA LEU A 114 -13.13 -8.00 29.89
C LEU A 114 -14.52 -8.32 30.43
N GLU A 115 -14.71 -9.58 30.79
CA GLU A 115 -15.74 -9.96 31.75
C GLU A 115 -15.36 -9.37 33.11
N ARG A 116 -15.84 -8.16 33.42
CA ARG A 116 -15.83 -7.67 34.81
C ARG A 116 -17.17 -8.03 35.46
N GLY A 117 -17.21 -9.26 35.95
CA GLY A 117 -17.98 -9.76 37.09
C GLY A 117 -19.33 -9.10 37.38
N LYS A 118 -20.39 -9.80 37.00
CA LYS A 118 -21.62 -9.84 37.79
C LYS A 118 -21.27 -10.54 39.11
N ALA A 119 -21.23 -9.80 40.22
CA ALA A 119 -21.31 -10.38 41.56
C ALA A 119 -22.27 -9.52 42.40
N THR A 120 -23.46 -10.09 42.50
CA THR A 120 -24.52 -9.88 43.48
C THR A 120 -23.98 -9.83 44.92
N GLU A 121 -24.33 -8.79 45.69
CA GLU A 121 -24.54 -8.81 47.16
C GLU A 121 -25.22 -7.46 47.51
N GLU A 122 -26.54 -7.34 47.59
CA GLU A 122 -27.41 -7.79 48.69
C GLU A 122 -27.00 -7.22 50.06
N LYS A 123 -27.63 -6.12 50.52
CA LYS A 123 -28.45 -6.08 51.76
C LYS A 123 -28.83 -4.66 52.20
N SER A 124 -30.15 -4.46 52.28
CA SER A 124 -30.88 -3.70 53.30
C SER A 124 -30.44 -2.27 53.67
N ILE A 125 -31.21 -1.28 53.21
CA ILE A 125 -31.60 -0.15 54.08
C ILE A 125 -33.08 0.19 53.83
N PRO A 126 -34.02 -0.21 54.71
CA PRO A 126 -35.28 0.49 54.87
C PRO A 126 -35.12 1.62 55.91
N GLY A 127 -35.52 2.83 55.56
CA GLY A 127 -35.83 3.89 56.53
C GLY A 127 -35.00 5.17 56.41
N SER A 128 -35.61 6.22 55.85
CA SER A 128 -35.52 7.59 56.36
C SER A 128 -36.46 8.54 55.57
N ARG A 129 -37.75 8.52 55.90
CA ARG A 129 -38.59 9.70 56.20
C ARG A 129 -40.03 9.27 56.45
#